data_AF-A0A183EYM6-F1
#
_entry.id   AF-A0A183EYM6-F1
#
_cell.length_a   1.000
_cell.length_b   1.000
_cell.length_c   1.000
_cell.angle_alpha   90.00
_cell.angle_beta   90.00
_cell.angle_gamma   90.00
#
_symmetry.space_group_name_H-M   'P 1'
#
loop_
_entity.id
_entity.type
_entity.pdbx_description
1 polymer ?
#
loop_
_entity_poly.entity_id
_entity_poly.type
_entity_poly.pdbx_seq_one_letter_code
_entity_poly.pdbx_strand_id
1 'polypeptide(L)'
;LVLAFLYKLVEVFEDYFKDVEEESIRDNFVVIYELLDEMMDFGYPQTTEGKILQEFITQEGHKLESAPRPPMAVTNAVSWRSEGLKYRKNEVFLDVIESVNLLVSHLKLLGHSF
;
A
#
# COMPACT_ATOMS: atom_id res chain seq x y z
N LEU A 1 15.50 -0.17 5.31
CA LEU A 1 14.29 0.24 6.05
C LEU A 1 13.67 1.50 5.47
N VAL A 2 14.38 2.63 5.45
CA VAL A 2 13.85 3.91 4.94
C VAL A 2 13.33 3.81 3.50
N LEU A 3 14.11 3.29 2.55
CA LEU A 3 13.67 3.16 1.16
C LEU A 3 12.44 2.24 1.01
N ALA A 4 12.41 1.13 1.76
CA ALA A 4 11.26 0.22 1.73
C ALA A 4 9.99 0.90 2.26
N PHE A 5 10.12 1.70 3.33
CA PHE A 5 9.02 2.51 3.82
C PHE A 5 8.56 3.55 2.79
N LEU A 6 9.49 4.24 2.12
CA LEU A 6 9.13 5.23 1.09
C LEU A 6 8.38 4.60 -0.09
N TYR A 7 8.81 3.42 -0.56
CA TYR A 7 8.05 2.69 -1.60
C TYR A 7 6.66 2.30 -1.09
N LYS A 8 6.55 1.82 0.16
CA LYS A 8 5.26 1.45 0.75
C LYS A 8 4.35 2.65 0.98
N LEU A 9 4.91 3.80 1.33
CA LEU A 9 4.19 5.07 1.48
C LEU A 9 3.57 5.51 0.14
N VAL A 10 4.35 5.41 -0.94
CA VAL A 10 3.84 5.70 -2.30
C VAL A 10 2.73 4.72 -2.67
N GLU A 11 2.90 3.42 -2.42
CA GLU A 11 1.86 2.41 -2.68
C GLU A 11 0.55 2.73 -1.91
N VAL A 12 0.64 3.14 -0.65
CA VAL A 12 -0.54 3.57 0.14
C VAL A 12 -1.15 4.84 -0.43
N PHE A 13 -0.36 5.81 -0.89
CA PHE A 13 -0.90 7.01 -1.54
C PHE A 13 -1.58 6.69 -2.87
N GLU A 14 -1.06 5.76 -3.66
CA GLU A 14 -1.71 5.28 -4.88
C GLU A 14 -3.04 4.57 -4.55
N ASP A 15 -3.09 3.77 -3.48
CA ASP A 15 -4.34 3.13 -3.01
C ASP A 15 -5.43 4.16 -2.62
N TYR A 16 -5.04 5.32 -2.08
CA TYR A 16 -5.97 6.38 -1.66
C TYR A 16 -6.35 7.35 -2.78
N PHE A 17 -5.39 7.77 -3.60
CA PHE A 17 -5.54 8.89 -4.54
C PHE A 17 -5.52 8.45 -6.00
N LYS A 18 -5.22 7.18 -6.29
CA LYS A 18 -4.96 6.60 -7.63
C LYS A 18 -3.68 7.13 -8.27
N ASP A 19 -3.58 8.45 -8.42
CA ASP A 19 -2.43 9.14 -9.01
C ASP A 19 -1.81 10.11 -8.00
N VAL A 20 -0.49 9.97 -7.79
CA VAL A 20 0.27 10.80 -6.84
C VAL A 20 0.94 11.97 -7.57
N GLU A 21 0.20 13.07 -7.71
CA GLU A 21 0.62 14.31 -8.36
C GLU A 21 0.54 15.51 -7.41
N GLU A 22 1.12 16.67 -7.79
CA GLU A 22 1.12 17.86 -6.93
C GLU A 22 -0.29 18.28 -6.50
N GLU A 23 -1.26 18.22 -7.42
CA GLU A 23 -2.66 18.54 -7.16
C GLU A 23 -3.27 17.57 -6.14
N SER A 24 -3.08 16.25 -6.32
CA SER A 24 -3.54 15.23 -5.36
C SER A 24 -2.97 15.46 -3.95
N ILE A 25 -1.70 15.85 -3.83
CA ILE A 25 -1.09 16.15 -2.53
C ILE A 25 -1.70 17.41 -1.90
N ARG A 26 -1.90 18.45 -2.70
CA ARG A 26 -2.45 19.72 -2.22
C ARG A 26 -3.89 19.57 -1.75
N ASP A 27 -4.70 18.83 -2.49
CA ASP A 27 -6.12 18.67 -2.21
C ASP A 27 -6.39 17.72 -1.03
N ASN A 28 -5.49 16.77 -0.79
CA ASN A 28 -5.65 15.74 0.25
C ASN A 28 -4.68 15.90 1.44
N PHE A 29 -4.12 17.10 1.65
CA PHE A 29 -3.08 17.32 2.66
C PHE A 29 -3.47 16.87 4.08
N VAL A 30 -4.76 17.02 4.46
CA VAL A 30 -5.26 16.59 5.77
C VAL A 30 -5.13 15.08 5.94
N VAL A 31 -5.62 14.31 4.96
CA VAL A 31 -5.55 12.83 4.94
C VAL A 31 -4.09 12.37 4.93
N ILE A 32 -3.24 13.06 4.17
CA ILE A 32 -1.80 12.75 4.11
C ILE A 32 -1.14 12.91 5.48
N TYR A 33 -1.47 13.96 6.24
CA TYR A 33 -0.93 14.11 7.60
C TYR A 33 -1.40 13.01 8.55
N GLU A 34 -2.67 12.62 8.49
CA GLU A 34 -3.20 11.50 9.29
C GLU A 34 -2.53 10.17 8.90
N LEU A 35 -2.33 9.92 7.61
CA LEU A 35 -1.61 8.75 7.13
C LEU A 35 -0.16 8.73 7.61
N LEU A 36 0.54 9.86 7.56
CA LEU A 36 1.94 9.93 7.99
C LEU A 36 2.08 9.67 9.50
N ASP A 37 1.17 10.19 10.31
CA ASP A 37 1.15 10.00 11.77
C ASP A 37 0.90 8.52 12.13
N GLU A 38 -0.04 7.87 11.45
CA GLU A 38 -0.38 6.47 11.73
C GLU A 38 0.64 5.47 11.14
N MET A 39 1.20 5.77 9.97
CA MET A 39 2.13 4.87 9.29
C MET A 39 3.50 4.83 9.96
N MET A 40 3.91 5.88 10.66
CA MET A 40 5.23 5.97 11.30
C MET A 40 5.17 6.70 12.63
N ASP A 41 5.51 5.98 13.71
CA ASP A 41 5.73 6.58 15.02
C ASP A 41 7.22 6.55 15.39
N PHE A 42 7.78 7.70 15.77
CA PHE A 42 9.17 7.88 16.20
C PHE A 42 10.23 7.27 15.26
N GLY A 43 9.98 7.27 13.95
CA GLY A 43 10.88 6.69 12.94
C GLY A 43 10.72 5.18 12.72
N TYR A 44 9.77 4.54 13.40
CA TYR A 44 9.43 3.12 13.26
C TYR A 44 8.12 2.97 12.51
N PRO A 45 8.13 2.38 11.30
CA PRO A 45 6.90 2.05 10.58
C PRO A 45 5.98 1.13 11.41
N GLN A 46 4.71 1.49 11.52
CA GLN A 46 3.69 0.72 12.25
C GLN A 46 2.70 0.07 11.26
N THR A 47 1.56 0.73 11.00
CA THR A 47 0.50 0.21 10.14
C THR A 47 0.70 0.72 8.72
N THR A 48 0.99 -0.17 7.77
CA THR A 48 1.27 0.21 6.36
C THR A 48 0.32 -0.46 5.35
N GLU A 49 -0.77 -1.05 5.84
CA GLU A 49 -1.76 -1.75 5.03
C GLU A 49 -2.86 -0.77 4.60
N GLY A 50 -2.84 -0.31 3.34
CA GLY A 50 -3.74 0.72 2.82
C GLY A 50 -5.23 0.39 3.05
N LYS A 51 -5.64 -0.86 2.85
CA LYS A 51 -7.03 -1.31 3.07
C LYS A 51 -7.48 -1.21 4.52
N ILE A 52 -6.57 -1.41 5.48
CA ILE A 52 -6.90 -1.28 6.91
C ILE A 52 -6.92 0.19 7.31
N LEU A 53 -5.96 0.98 6.83
CA LEU A 53 -5.93 2.43 7.03
C LEU A 53 -7.24 3.08 6.53
N GLN A 54 -7.77 2.61 5.38
CA GLN A 54 -9.02 3.11 4.79
C GLN A 54 -10.26 2.85 5.65
N GLU A 55 -10.22 1.90 6.58
CA GLU A 55 -11.35 1.64 7.48
C GLU A 55 -11.53 2.74 8.53
N PHE A 56 -10.50 3.54 8.82
CA PHE A 56 -10.57 4.57 9.87
C PHE A 56 -10.06 5.96 9.45
N ILE A 57 -9.21 6.08 8.43
CA ILE A 57 -8.83 7.35 7.79
C ILE A 57 -9.62 7.46 6.50
N THR A 58 -10.77 8.15 6.55
CA THR A 58 -11.73 8.26 5.43
C THR A 58 -11.68 9.64 4.78
N GLN A 59 -11.77 9.71 3.45
CA GLN A 59 -11.85 10.97 2.70
C GLN A 59 -13.22 11.67 2.85
N GLU A 60 -14.28 10.92 3.18
CA GLU A 60 -15.60 11.49 3.42
C GLU A 60 -15.69 12.02 4.85
N GLY A 61 -15.97 13.33 4.99
CA GLY A 61 -16.18 13.98 6.27
C GLY A 61 -17.42 13.43 6.97
N HIS A 62 -17.27 12.32 7.71
CA HIS A 62 -18.32 11.84 8.58
C HIS A 62 -18.52 12.85 9.71
N LYS A 63 -19.73 13.44 9.73
CA LYS A 63 -20.29 14.16 10.89
C LYS A 63 -20.00 13.36 12.15
N LEU A 64 -19.26 13.98 13.07
CA LEU A 64 -19.11 13.69 14.50
C LEU A 64 -20.09 12.64 15.06
N GLU A 65 -19.89 11.37 14.74
CA GLU A 65 -20.45 10.25 15.47
C GLU A 65 -19.25 9.40 15.89
N SER A 66 -18.96 9.42 17.19
CA SER A 66 -17.98 8.58 17.90
C SER A 66 -16.73 8.20 17.10
N ALA A 67 -15.60 8.85 17.39
CA ALA A 67 -14.27 8.51 16.86
C ALA A 67 -14.16 7.01 16.50
N PRO A 68 -13.91 6.67 15.21
CA PRO A 68 -13.83 5.29 14.77
C PRO A 68 -12.83 4.56 15.66
N ARG A 69 -13.25 3.47 16.30
CA ARG A 69 -12.31 2.64 17.06
C ARG A 69 -11.39 1.96 16.05
N PRO A 70 -10.06 1.95 16.27
CA PRO A 70 -9.14 1.30 15.35
C PRO A 70 -9.55 -0.18 15.19
N PRO A 71 -9.55 -0.71 13.96
CA PRO A 71 -9.90 -2.10 13.69
C PRO A 71 -9.03 -3.05 14.50
N MET A 72 -9.58 -4.18 14.95
CA MET A 72 -8.79 -5.21 15.64
C MET A 72 -7.62 -5.73 14.79
N ALA A 73 -7.71 -5.63 13.45
CA ALA A 73 -6.63 -5.98 12.53
C ALA A 73 -5.33 -5.18 12.77
N VAL A 74 -5.41 -3.97 13.36
CA VAL A 74 -4.24 -3.16 13.72
C VAL A 74 -3.44 -3.77 14.87
N THR A 75 -4.09 -4.54 15.76
CA THR A 75 -3.45 -5.16 16.94
C THR A 75 -3.36 -6.69 16.88
N ASN A 76 -3.90 -7.31 15.83
CA ASN A 76 -3.91 -8.76 15.64
C ASN A 76 -2.67 -9.22 14.85
N ALA A 77 -2.29 -10.50 14.98
CA ALA A 77 -1.17 -11.08 14.23
C ALA A 77 -1.40 -11.13 12.71
N VAL A 78 -2.64 -10.89 12.25
CA VAL A 78 -3.03 -10.82 10.85
C VAL A 78 -3.45 -9.38 10.53
N SER A 79 -2.52 -8.61 9.96
CA SER A 79 -2.71 -7.18 9.65
C SER A 79 -3.29 -6.92 8.25
N TRP A 80 -3.26 -7.88 7.34
CA TRP A 80 -3.61 -7.68 5.94
C TRP A 80 -5.06 -8.05 5.59
N ARG A 81 -5.84 -8.53 6.56
CA ARG A 81 -7.21 -9.02 6.35
C ARG A 81 -8.12 -8.76 7.53
N SER A 82 -9.21 -8.04 7.26
CA SER A 82 -10.29 -7.81 8.22
C SER A 82 -11.10 -9.08 8.49
N GLU A 83 -11.57 -9.24 9.72
CA GLU A 83 -12.40 -10.37 10.14
C GLU A 83 -13.83 -10.27 9.59
N GLY A 84 -14.52 -11.41 9.45
CA GLY A 84 -15.95 -11.43 9.10
C GLY A 84 -16.31 -11.24 7.62
N LEU A 85 -15.34 -11.19 6.70
CA LEU A 85 -15.59 -11.10 5.25
C LEU A 85 -16.42 -12.30 4.75
N LYS A 86 -17.62 -12.04 4.22
CA LYS A 86 -18.53 -13.05 3.66
C LYS A 86 -18.93 -12.71 2.23
N TYR A 87 -18.67 -13.61 1.30
CA TYR A 87 -19.03 -13.45 -0.12
C TYR A 87 -20.25 -14.31 -0.49
N ARG A 88 -21.06 -13.83 -1.45
CA ARG A 88 -22.20 -14.60 -1.99
C ARG A 88 -21.73 -15.82 -2.80
N LYS A 89 -20.62 -15.67 -3.52
CA LYS A 89 -19.91 -16.72 -4.25
C LYS A 89 -18.42 -16.54 -3.93
N ASN A 90 -17.77 -17.60 -3.46
CA ASN A 90 -16.34 -17.55 -3.15
C ASN A 90 -15.58 -17.94 -4.42
N GLU A 91 -14.95 -16.97 -5.06
CA GLU A 91 -14.14 -17.14 -6.27
C GLU A 91 -12.74 -16.59 -6.02
N VAL A 92 -11.73 -17.22 -6.62
CA VAL A 92 -10.33 -16.79 -6.56
C VAL A 92 -9.80 -16.76 -7.99
N PHE A 93 -9.19 -15.64 -8.36
CA PHE A 93 -8.54 -15.45 -9.65
C PHE A 93 -7.03 -15.52 -9.46
N LEU A 94 -6.33 -16.18 -10.38
CA LEU A 94 -4.88 -16.32 -10.36
C LEU A 94 -4.32 -15.90 -11.72
N ASP A 95 -3.45 -14.89 -11.71
CA ASP A 95 -2.74 -14.41 -12.89
C ASP A 95 -1.25 -14.79 -12.79
N VAL A 96 -0.74 -15.52 -13.78
CA VAL A 96 0.68 -15.90 -13.87
C VAL A 96 1.37 -14.96 -14.86
N ILE A 97 2.21 -14.05 -14.33
CA ILE A 97 2.93 -13.05 -15.12
C ILE A 97 4.40 -13.44 -15.18
N GLU A 98 4.89 -13.81 -16.37
CA GLU A 98 6.30 -14.12 -16.61
C GLU A 98 7.04 -12.89 -17.17
N SER A 99 8.22 -12.59 -16.62
CA SER A 99 9.09 -11.50 -17.09
C SER A 99 10.49 -12.02 -17.43
N VAL A 100 10.87 -11.94 -18.71
CA VAL A 100 12.17 -12.42 -19.22
C VAL A 100 13.08 -11.23 -19.50
N ASN A 101 14.05 -11.00 -18.61
CA ASN A 101 15.06 -9.96 -18.78
C ASN A 101 16.24 -10.48 -19.60
N LEU A 102 16.49 -9.93 -20.79
CA LEU A 102 17.62 -10.27 -21.67
C LEU A 102 18.46 -9.03 -21.98
N LEU A 103 19.77 -9.13 -21.72
CA LEU A 103 20.76 -8.13 -22.13
C LEU A 103 21.72 -8.78 -23.12
N VAL A 104 21.69 -8.34 -24.38
CA VAL A 104 22.61 -8.80 -25.44
C VAL A 104 23.61 -7.71 -25.72
N SER A 105 24.89 -7.97 -25.45
CA SER A 105 25.99 -7.09 -25.85
C SER A 105 26.47 -7.43 -27.27
N HIS A 106 26.85 -6.42 -28.05
CA HIS A 106 27.54 -6.58 -29.33
C HIS A 106 29.03 -6.98 -29.11
N LEU A 107 29.31 -8.07 -28.40
CA LEU A 107 30.66 -8.65 -28.37
C LEU A 107 30.65 -10.16 -28.06
N LYS A 108 29.94 -10.93 -28.88
CA LYS A 108 30.22 -12.36 -29.06
C LYS A 108 30.37 -12.68 -30.54
N LEU A 109 31.45 -12.16 -31.11
CA LEU A 109 32.15 -12.80 -32.23
C LEU A 109 33.64 -12.81 -31.89
N LEU A 110 34.03 -13.74 -31.02
CA LEU A 110 35.24 -14.59 -31.14
C LEU A 110 35.52 -15.34 -29.82
N GLY A 111 35.32 -16.67 -29.87
CA GLY A 111 36.06 -17.68 -29.12
C GLY A 111 35.76 -17.84 -27.63
N HIS A 112 34.85 -18.75 -27.26
CA HIS A 112 35.22 -20.16 -27.00
C HIS A 112 34.04 -20.91 -26.38
N SER A 113 33.66 -22.01 -27.02
CA SER A 113 33.05 -23.15 -26.34
C SER A 113 34.06 -23.71 -25.33
N PHE A 114 33.65 -23.83 -24.08
CA PHE A 114 33.64 -25.03 -23.22
C PHE A 114 32.87 -24.71 -21.94
#